data_AF-A0A8X7RAX6-F1
#
_entry.id   AF-A0A8X7RAX6-F1
#
_cell.length_a   1.000
_cell.length_b   1.000
_cell.length_c   1.000
_cell.angle_alpha   90.00
_cell.angle_beta   90.00
_cell.angle_gamma   90.00
#
_symmetry.space_group_name_H-M   'P 1'
#
loop_
_entity.id
_entity.type
_entity.pdbx_description
1 polymer ?
#
loop_
_entity_poly.entity_id
_entity_poly.type
_entity_poly.pdbx_seq_one_letter_code
_entity_poly.pdbx_strand_id
1 'polypeptide(L)'
;MVVEEESAYENSSLPEKFLAMTKHFYSITSVLEANLEEKAKLYRDVSLRHIFLLNNMHYMTRKVLKSELKHIFGDKWNRKHAWKFQQQATEYERSTWLPVLSFLKDDTSGSGSRSLRPRERFQGFNTAFEEVYKAQTGWLISDERLREDVRTKASMWVIQAYRSFYSRHENSVSERYIKYSTDDFEKLLLDLFAGSSKSLNNSYRR
;
A
#
# COMPACT_ATOMS: atom_id res chain seq x y z
N MET A 1 66.15 22.61 -9.43
CA MET A 1 65.56 23.80 -8.77
C MET A 1 64.18 23.98 -9.40
N VAL A 2 63.16 23.35 -8.82
CA VAL A 2 62.06 23.97 -8.02
C VAL A 2 60.79 23.53 -8.77
N VAL A 3 59.76 22.89 -8.23
CA VAL A 3 59.41 22.45 -6.88
C VAL A 3 58.40 21.30 -7.08
N GLU A 4 58.46 20.32 -6.19
CA GLU A 4 57.42 19.31 -5.98
C GLU A 4 56.14 20.03 -5.52
N GLU A 5 55.02 19.84 -6.23
CA GLU A 5 53.70 20.22 -5.72
C GLU A 5 53.00 18.95 -5.22
N GLU A 6 53.45 18.50 -4.06
CA GLU A 6 52.66 17.66 -3.16
C GLU A 6 51.81 18.61 -2.29
N SER A 7 50.48 18.52 -2.36
CA SER A 7 49.66 18.50 -1.12
C SER A 7 48.16 18.36 -1.39
N ALA A 8 47.61 17.37 -0.68
CA ALA A 8 46.36 17.47 0.06
C ALA A 8 45.05 17.61 -0.73
N TYR A 9 44.66 16.56 -1.44
CA TYR A 9 43.24 16.21 -1.51
C TYR A 9 42.77 15.67 -0.16
N GLU A 10 42.32 16.62 0.67
CA GLU A 10 41.34 16.49 1.76
C GLU A 10 41.01 15.08 2.23
N ASN A 11 41.86 14.54 3.10
CA ASN A 11 41.44 13.52 4.05
C ASN A 11 40.72 14.22 5.22
N SER A 12 39.57 14.87 4.96
CA SER A 12 38.74 15.42 6.03
C SER A 12 37.97 14.29 6.69
N SER A 13 38.65 13.58 7.58
CA SER A 13 38.02 12.77 8.61
C SER A 13 36.92 13.60 9.26
N LEU A 14 35.66 13.24 9.02
CA LEU A 14 34.52 13.85 9.71
C LEU A 14 34.83 13.85 11.21
N PRO A 15 34.58 14.97 11.93
CA PRO A 15 34.91 15.07 13.35
C PRO A 15 34.38 13.84 14.10
N GLU A 16 35.18 13.21 14.96
CA GLU A 16 34.81 11.94 15.64
C GLU A 16 33.42 12.03 16.32
N LYS A 17 33.10 13.21 16.87
CA LYS A 17 31.79 13.52 17.45
C LYS A 17 30.64 13.42 16.44
N PHE A 18 30.85 13.88 15.20
CA PHE A 18 29.87 13.79 14.11
C PHE A 18 29.67 12.34 13.68
N LEU A 19 30.74 11.54 13.60
CA LEU A 19 30.65 10.11 13.30
C LEU A 19 29.91 9.33 14.40
N ALA A 20 30.22 9.60 15.67
CA ALA A 20 29.54 9.00 16.81
C ALA A 20 28.04 9.34 16.83
N MET A 21 27.70 10.61 16.58
CA MET A 21 26.32 11.07 16.49
C MET A 21 25.56 10.42 15.33
N THR A 22 26.19 10.33 14.16
CA THR A 22 25.62 9.63 12.99
C THR A 22 25.31 8.18 13.35
N LYS A 23 26.29 7.43 13.90
CA LYS A 23 26.08 6.04 14.33
C LYS A 23 24.93 5.91 15.33
N HIS A 24 24.80 6.85 16.26
CA HIS A 24 23.74 6.85 17.26
C HIS A 24 22.34 7.04 16.61
N PHE A 25 22.18 8.00 15.70
CA PHE A 25 20.92 8.18 14.98
C PHE A 25 20.55 6.97 14.12
N TYR A 26 21.52 6.37 13.43
CA TYR A 26 21.30 5.12 12.69
C TYR A 26 20.86 3.97 13.61
N SER A 27 21.45 3.86 14.80
CA SER A 27 21.06 2.86 15.79
C SER A 27 19.63 3.08 16.27
N ILE A 28 19.27 4.31 16.67
CA ILE A 28 17.90 4.64 17.11
C ILE A 28 16.88 4.30 16.01
N THR A 29 17.12 4.74 14.78
CA THR A 29 16.20 4.49 13.67
C THR A 29 16.07 2.99 13.37
N SER A 30 17.17 2.24 13.43
CA SER A 30 17.14 0.78 13.22
C SER A 30 16.36 0.06 14.31
N VAL A 31 16.51 0.48 15.58
CA VAL A 31 15.73 -0.07 16.71
C VAL A 31 14.26 0.28 16.56
N LEU A 32 13.94 1.51 16.14
CA LEU A 32 12.56 1.91 15.88
C LEU A 32 11.93 1.10 14.74
N GLU A 33 12.64 0.91 13.63
CA GLU A 33 12.20 0.07 12.51
C GLU A 33 11.88 -1.36 12.98
N ALA A 34 12.80 -2.00 13.72
CA ALA A 34 12.60 -3.36 14.24
C ALA A 34 11.39 -3.43 15.17
N ASN A 35 11.21 -2.45 16.07
CA ASN A 35 10.06 -2.38 16.95
C ASN A 35 8.74 -2.20 16.20
N LEU A 36 8.73 -1.43 15.10
CA LEU A 36 7.56 -1.26 14.25
C LEU A 36 7.23 -2.56 13.51
N GLU A 37 8.23 -3.29 13.01
CA GLU A 37 8.06 -4.60 12.37
C GLU A 37 7.48 -5.63 13.36
N GLU A 38 7.97 -5.69 14.59
CA GLU A 38 7.41 -6.55 15.63
C GLU A 38 5.97 -6.16 16.01
N LYS A 39 5.70 -4.87 16.19
CA LYS A 39 4.32 -4.39 16.48
C LYS A 39 3.36 -4.68 15.33
N ALA A 40 3.81 -4.58 14.08
CA ALA A 40 2.98 -4.88 12.94
C ALA A 40 2.47 -6.33 12.97
N LYS A 41 3.28 -7.28 13.46
CA LYS A 41 2.89 -8.70 13.57
C LYS A 41 1.71 -8.96 14.51
N LEU A 42 1.41 -8.02 15.43
CA LEU A 42 0.29 -8.14 16.36
C LEU A 42 -1.07 -7.96 15.69
N TYR A 43 -1.15 -7.31 14.53
CA TYR A 43 -2.39 -7.26 13.77
C TYR A 43 -2.69 -8.63 13.16
N ARG A 44 -3.92 -9.11 13.32
CA ARG A 44 -4.35 -10.38 12.72
C ARG A 44 -4.48 -10.28 11.20
N ASP A 45 -5.04 -9.17 10.73
CA ASP A 45 -5.19 -8.87 9.32
C ASP A 45 -3.83 -8.46 8.72
N VAL A 46 -3.39 -9.19 7.68
CA VAL A 46 -2.09 -8.98 7.02
C VAL A 46 -2.04 -7.63 6.31
N SER A 47 -3.12 -7.22 5.66
CA SER A 47 -3.21 -5.94 4.96
C SER A 47 -3.09 -4.77 5.93
N LEU A 48 -3.69 -4.90 7.12
CA LEU A 48 -3.53 -3.89 8.18
C LEU A 48 -2.08 -3.78 8.69
N ARG A 49 -1.31 -4.88 8.71
CA ARG A 49 0.13 -4.83 9.04
C ARG A 49 0.88 -3.90 8.10
N HIS A 50 0.62 -4.04 6.80
CA HIS A 50 1.27 -3.25 5.77
C HIS A 50 0.83 -1.78 5.82
N ILE A 51 -0.46 -1.49 6.06
CA ILE A 51 -0.95 -0.12 6.28
C ILE A 51 -0.27 0.52 7.51
N PHE A 52 -0.15 -0.20 8.62
CA PHE A 52 0.55 0.28 9.81
C PHE A 52 2.01 0.63 9.49
N LEU A 53 2.72 -0.24 8.75
CA LEU A 53 4.10 0.01 8.35
C LEU A 53 4.20 1.20 7.39
N LEU A 54 3.31 1.32 6.40
CA LEU A 54 3.27 2.47 5.47
C LEU A 54 3.12 3.79 6.21
N ASN A 55 2.17 3.89 7.15
CA ASN A 55 1.96 5.09 7.94
C ASN A 55 3.23 5.51 8.70
N ASN A 56 3.85 4.56 9.40
CA ASN A 56 5.02 4.84 10.23
C ASN A 56 6.27 5.12 9.38
N MET A 57 6.51 4.35 8.31
CA MET A 57 7.63 4.57 7.39
C MET A 57 7.53 5.92 6.68
N HIS A 58 6.34 6.28 6.22
CA HIS A 58 6.09 7.60 5.61
C HIS A 58 6.35 8.71 6.61
N TYR A 59 5.83 8.58 7.84
CA TYR A 59 6.06 9.55 8.89
C TYR A 59 7.56 9.73 9.20
N MET A 60 8.29 8.63 9.42
CA MET A 60 9.73 8.66 9.69
C MET A 60 10.50 9.33 8.56
N THR A 61 10.27 8.89 7.32
CA THR A 61 10.94 9.45 6.14
C THR A 61 10.66 10.94 6.00
N ARG A 62 9.41 11.36 6.17
CA ARG A 62 9.01 12.78 6.12
C ARG A 62 9.66 13.59 7.23
N LYS A 63 9.79 13.05 8.45
CA LYS A 63 10.46 13.74 9.56
C LYS A 63 11.97 13.88 9.33
N VAL A 64 12.62 12.85 8.79
CA VAL A 64 14.04 12.92 8.42
C VAL A 64 14.26 13.96 7.32
N LEU A 65 13.50 13.90 6.23
CA LEU A 65 13.67 14.80 5.08
C LEU A 65 13.35 16.27 5.40
N LYS A 66 12.52 16.54 6.40
CA LYS A 66 12.16 17.90 6.85
C LYS A 66 13.07 18.46 7.96
N SER A 67 14.12 17.75 8.34
CA SER A 67 15.05 18.18 9.39
C SER A 67 16.50 18.07 8.93
N GLU A 68 17.43 18.56 9.75
CA GLU A 68 18.89 18.44 9.53
C GLU A 68 19.35 16.98 9.49
N LEU A 69 18.52 16.04 9.96
CA LEU A 69 18.78 14.60 9.87
C LEU A 69 18.95 14.14 8.42
N LYS A 70 18.39 14.84 7.42
CA LYS A 70 18.60 14.52 6.00
C LYS A 70 20.08 14.52 5.61
N HIS A 71 20.90 15.38 6.22
CA HIS A 71 22.34 15.47 5.97
C HIS A 71 23.12 14.36 6.69
N ILE A 72 22.62 13.91 7.85
CA ILE A 72 23.21 12.82 8.62
C ILE A 72 22.93 11.46 7.96
N PHE A 73 21.68 11.24 7.53
CA PHE A 73 21.27 9.99 6.88
C PHE A 73 21.70 9.93 5.41
N GLY A 74 21.60 11.04 4.69
CA GLY A 74 21.96 11.13 3.29
C GLY A 74 21.11 10.27 2.34
N ASP A 75 21.46 10.31 1.07
CA ASP A 75 20.65 9.74 -0.02
C ASP A 75 20.55 8.21 0.04
N LYS A 76 21.58 7.52 0.54
CA LYS A 76 21.59 6.06 0.64
C LYS A 76 20.48 5.56 1.56
N TRP A 77 20.30 6.22 2.70
CA TRP A 77 19.22 5.91 3.64
C TRP A 77 17.85 6.20 3.03
N ASN A 78 17.71 7.34 2.34
CA ASN A 78 16.47 7.73 1.68
C ASN A 78 16.04 6.71 0.60
N ARG A 79 16.98 6.29 -0.27
CA ARG A 79 16.70 5.27 -1.31
C ARG A 79 16.29 3.93 -0.70
N LYS A 80 16.97 3.49 0.37
CA LYS A 80 16.62 2.26 1.10
C LYS A 80 15.19 2.33 1.66
N HIS A 81 14.82 3.48 2.24
CA HIS A 81 13.49 3.69 2.82
C HIS A 81 12.40 3.81 1.77
N ALA A 82 12.67 4.47 0.65
CA ALA A 82 11.78 4.50 -0.50
C ALA A 82 11.50 3.09 -1.04
N TRP A 83 12.53 2.26 -1.16
CA TRP A 83 12.37 0.86 -1.56
C TRP A 83 11.53 0.07 -0.55
N LYS A 84 11.84 0.15 0.75
CA LYS A 84 11.04 -0.50 1.81
C LYS A 84 9.58 -0.07 1.77
N PHE A 85 9.32 1.22 1.60
CA PHE A 85 7.96 1.76 1.48
C PHE A 85 7.22 1.15 0.29
N GLN A 86 7.86 1.08 -0.90
CA GLN A 86 7.25 0.46 -2.08
C GLN A 86 6.99 -1.05 -1.88
N GLN A 87 7.87 -1.75 -1.17
CA GLN A 87 7.63 -3.15 -0.80
C GLN A 87 6.37 -3.28 0.07
N GLN A 88 6.21 -2.45 1.10
CA GLN A 88 5.00 -2.49 1.94
C GLN A 88 3.73 -2.10 1.17
N ALA A 89 3.81 -1.15 0.25
CA ALA A 89 2.69 -0.77 -0.61
C ALA A 89 2.28 -1.93 -1.52
N THR A 90 3.26 -2.60 -2.13
CA THR A 90 3.03 -3.76 -3.00
C THR A 90 2.41 -4.91 -2.20
N GLU A 91 2.92 -5.23 -1.01
CA GLU A 91 2.38 -6.31 -0.18
C GLU A 91 1.00 -5.99 0.40
N TYR A 92 0.71 -4.72 0.72
CA TYR A 92 -0.65 -4.26 1.01
C TYR A 92 -1.60 -4.52 -0.17
N GLU A 93 -1.19 -4.10 -1.38
CA GLU A 93 -1.99 -4.27 -2.59
C GLU A 93 -2.23 -5.76 -2.88
N ARG A 94 -1.21 -6.60 -2.72
CA ARG A 94 -1.30 -8.04 -2.92
C ARG A 94 -2.22 -8.73 -1.92
N SER A 95 -2.01 -8.48 -0.63
CA SER A 95 -2.79 -9.09 0.45
C SER A 95 -4.25 -8.67 0.43
N THR A 96 -4.54 -7.43 0.02
CA THR A 96 -5.91 -6.91 -0.06
C THR A 96 -6.61 -7.31 -1.34
N TRP A 97 -6.04 -6.94 -2.49
CA TRP A 97 -6.78 -6.89 -3.75
C TRP A 97 -6.62 -8.17 -4.57
N LEU A 98 -5.53 -8.93 -4.46
CA LEU A 98 -5.43 -10.19 -5.24
C LEU A 98 -6.54 -11.19 -4.92
N PRO A 99 -6.94 -11.43 -3.65
CA PRO A 99 -8.06 -12.30 -3.34
C PRO A 99 -9.38 -11.79 -3.94
N VAL A 100 -9.66 -10.49 -3.83
CA VAL A 100 -10.87 -9.86 -4.38
C VAL A 100 -10.90 -9.96 -5.90
N LEU A 101 -9.79 -9.63 -6.56
CA LEU A 101 -9.68 -9.63 -8.02
C LEU A 101 -9.61 -11.04 -8.61
N SER A 102 -9.32 -12.06 -7.80
CA SER A 102 -9.27 -13.46 -8.27
C SER A 102 -10.61 -13.92 -8.86
N PHE A 103 -11.73 -13.42 -8.33
CA PHE A 103 -13.08 -13.69 -8.87
C PHE A 103 -13.26 -13.17 -10.30
N LEU A 104 -12.48 -12.15 -10.70
CA LEU A 104 -12.57 -11.48 -12.00
C LEU A 104 -11.52 -11.97 -13.00
N LYS A 105 -10.65 -12.92 -12.62
CA LYS A 105 -9.66 -13.52 -13.52
C LYS A 105 -10.28 -14.67 -14.31
N ASP A 106 -9.84 -14.85 -15.55
CA ASP A 106 -10.24 -16.00 -16.34
C ASP A 106 -9.52 -17.25 -15.84
N ASP A 107 -10.25 -18.37 -15.74
CA ASP A 107 -9.63 -19.68 -15.53
C ASP A 107 -8.94 -20.09 -16.83
N THR A 108 -7.70 -19.65 -17.03
CA THR A 108 -6.85 -20.17 -18.13
C THR A 108 -6.22 -21.53 -17.77
N SER A 109 -6.44 -22.00 -16.54
CA SER A 109 -5.95 -23.29 -16.07
C SER A 109 -6.99 -24.36 -16.36
N GLY A 110 -6.78 -25.12 -17.44
CA GLY A 110 -7.60 -26.27 -17.84
C GLY A 110 -7.56 -27.46 -16.87
N SER A 111 -7.93 -27.24 -15.61
CA SER A 111 -8.14 -28.29 -14.62
C SER A 111 -9.63 -28.27 -14.26
N GLY A 112 -10.28 -29.43 -14.33
CA GLY A 112 -11.73 -29.65 -14.32
C GLY A 112 -12.49 -29.28 -13.04
N SER A 113 -12.13 -28.17 -12.39
CA SER A 113 -13.01 -27.47 -11.45
C SER A 113 -14.15 -26.85 -12.25
N ARG A 114 -15.39 -26.97 -11.76
CA ARG A 114 -16.56 -26.31 -12.35
C ARG A 114 -16.30 -24.80 -12.32
N SER A 115 -15.82 -24.26 -13.43
CA SER A 115 -15.57 -22.83 -13.56
C SER A 115 -16.86 -22.09 -13.20
N LEU A 116 -16.79 -21.25 -12.16
CA LEU A 116 -17.94 -20.50 -11.66
C LEU A 116 -18.57 -19.72 -12.82
N ARG A 117 -19.90 -19.70 -12.88
CA ARG A 117 -20.61 -18.91 -13.90
C ARG A 117 -20.27 -17.43 -13.70
N PRO A 118 -20.25 -16.60 -14.76
CA PRO A 118 -19.96 -15.17 -14.64
C PRO A 118 -20.75 -14.46 -13.53
N ARG A 119 -22.02 -14.84 -13.35
CA ARG A 119 -22.86 -14.35 -12.25
C ARG A 119 -22.32 -14.67 -10.86
N GLU A 120 -21.88 -15.90 -10.62
CA GLU A 120 -21.35 -16.34 -9.32
C GLU A 120 -20.04 -15.62 -9.00
N ARG A 121 -19.22 -15.38 -10.03
CA ARG A 121 -17.99 -14.58 -9.94
C ARG A 121 -18.26 -13.14 -9.54
N PHE A 122 -19.24 -12.47 -10.16
CA PHE A 122 -19.67 -11.13 -9.75
C PHE A 122 -20.15 -11.09 -8.29
N GLN A 123 -20.93 -12.08 -7.86
CA GLN A 123 -21.40 -12.17 -6.48
C GLN A 123 -20.24 -12.38 -5.48
N GLY A 124 -19.28 -13.25 -5.81
CA GLY A 124 -18.08 -13.47 -5.02
C GLY A 124 -17.23 -12.21 -4.91
N PHE A 125 -16.99 -11.52 -6.03
CA PHE A 125 -16.30 -10.24 -6.06
C PHE A 125 -17.00 -9.18 -5.18
N ASN A 126 -18.31 -8.99 -5.33
CA ASN A 126 -19.06 -8.00 -4.55
C ASN A 126 -18.96 -8.28 -3.04
N THR A 127 -19.09 -9.55 -2.64
CA THR A 127 -18.99 -9.95 -1.23
C THR A 127 -17.58 -9.66 -0.69
N ALA A 128 -16.54 -10.09 -1.41
CA ALA A 128 -15.16 -9.87 -1.00
C ALA A 128 -14.80 -8.37 -0.95
N PHE A 129 -15.28 -7.59 -1.93
CA PHE A 129 -15.11 -6.14 -1.94
C PHE A 129 -15.80 -5.47 -0.75
N GLU A 130 -17.03 -5.86 -0.42
CA GLU A 130 -17.80 -5.32 0.72
C GLU A 130 -17.11 -5.60 2.06
N GLU A 131 -16.50 -6.78 2.21
CA GLU A 131 -15.70 -7.12 3.39
C GLU A 131 -14.47 -6.22 3.53
N VAL A 132 -13.72 -6.04 2.42
CA VAL A 132 -12.56 -5.12 2.39
C VAL A 132 -13.01 -3.68 2.68
N TYR A 133 -14.07 -3.20 2.04
CA TYR A 133 -14.61 -1.86 2.26
C TYR A 133 -14.98 -1.64 3.72
N LYS A 134 -15.71 -2.60 4.33
CA LYS A 134 -16.10 -2.52 5.74
C LYS A 134 -14.90 -2.48 6.66
N ALA A 135 -13.87 -3.28 6.40
CA ALA A 135 -12.66 -3.29 7.21
C ALA A 135 -11.88 -1.98 7.08
N GLN A 136 -11.59 -1.57 5.85
CA GLN A 136 -10.64 -0.50 5.55
C GLN A 136 -11.18 0.92 5.74
N THR A 137 -12.51 1.12 5.75
CA THR A 137 -13.11 2.41 6.12
C THR A 137 -12.87 2.73 7.60
N GLY A 138 -12.81 1.71 8.46
CA GLY A 138 -12.45 1.83 9.88
C GLY A 138 -10.96 2.03 10.14
N TRP A 139 -10.10 1.87 9.13
CA TRP A 139 -8.65 2.11 9.24
C TRP A 139 -8.33 3.58 8.96
N LEU A 140 -7.15 4.04 9.39
CA LEU A 140 -6.73 5.43 9.23
C LEU A 140 -5.34 5.51 8.60
N ILE A 141 -5.21 6.33 7.56
CA ILE A 141 -3.92 6.83 7.06
C ILE A 141 -3.88 8.33 7.36
N SER A 142 -3.01 8.77 8.28
CA SER A 142 -3.06 10.15 8.78
C SER A 142 -2.59 11.20 7.77
N ASP A 143 -1.63 10.87 6.90
CA ASP A 143 -1.12 11.79 5.87
C ASP A 143 -2.04 11.76 4.65
N GLU A 144 -2.63 12.91 4.30
CA GLU A 144 -3.64 12.99 3.25
C GLU A 144 -3.11 12.57 1.87
N ARG A 145 -1.90 13.00 1.51
CA ARG A 145 -1.30 12.66 0.21
C ARG A 145 -1.07 11.16 0.09
N LEU A 146 -0.53 10.53 1.14
CA LEU A 146 -0.39 9.09 1.19
C LEU A 146 -1.76 8.39 1.05
N ARG A 147 -2.79 8.90 1.72
CA ARG A 147 -4.14 8.36 1.66
C ARG A 147 -4.70 8.42 0.24
N GLU A 148 -4.58 9.58 -0.41
CA GLU A 148 -5.00 9.80 -1.80
C GLU A 148 -4.26 8.88 -2.77
N ASP A 149 -2.95 8.71 -2.62
CA ASP A 149 -2.14 7.82 -3.46
C ASP A 149 -2.61 6.36 -3.34
N VAL A 150 -2.82 5.88 -2.11
CA VAL A 150 -3.29 4.51 -1.85
C VAL A 150 -4.70 4.30 -2.40
N ARG A 151 -5.61 5.26 -2.22
CA ARG A 151 -6.97 5.23 -2.78
C ARG A 151 -6.95 5.21 -4.31
N THR A 152 -6.15 6.08 -4.92
CA THR A 152 -6.03 6.19 -6.39
C THR A 152 -5.55 4.88 -7.01
N LYS A 153 -4.52 4.26 -6.43
CA LYS A 153 -4.03 2.96 -6.90
C LYS A 153 -5.06 1.85 -6.74
N ALA A 154 -5.76 1.80 -5.60
CA ALA A 154 -6.83 0.84 -5.37
C ALA A 154 -7.97 1.00 -6.39
N SER A 155 -8.42 2.24 -6.64
CA SER A 155 -9.41 2.58 -7.68
C SER A 155 -8.98 2.09 -9.05
N MET A 156 -7.75 2.37 -9.46
CA MET A 156 -7.23 1.93 -10.74
C MET A 156 -7.32 0.41 -10.90
N TRP A 157 -6.85 -0.36 -9.91
CA TRP A 157 -6.84 -1.82 -9.97
C TRP A 157 -8.25 -2.43 -9.99
N VAL A 158 -9.11 -1.98 -9.07
CA VAL A 158 -10.46 -2.53 -8.91
C VAL A 158 -11.31 -2.20 -10.14
N ILE A 159 -11.33 -0.94 -10.57
CA ILE A 159 -12.16 -0.49 -11.68
C ILE A 159 -11.67 -1.12 -13.00
N GLN A 160 -10.35 -1.18 -13.23
CA GLN A 160 -9.81 -1.79 -14.45
C GLN A 160 -10.18 -3.28 -14.54
N ALA A 161 -9.94 -4.04 -13.47
CA ALA A 161 -10.28 -5.47 -13.46
C ALA A 161 -11.80 -5.69 -13.62
N TYR A 162 -12.62 -4.91 -12.92
CA TYR A 162 -14.08 -5.01 -13.01
C TYR A 162 -14.58 -4.68 -14.41
N ARG A 163 -14.11 -3.57 -15.01
CA ARG A 163 -14.49 -3.17 -16.37
C ARG A 163 -14.09 -4.22 -17.41
N SER A 164 -12.87 -4.77 -17.31
CA SER A 164 -12.41 -5.82 -18.21
C SER A 164 -13.22 -7.11 -18.08
N PHE A 165 -13.62 -7.50 -16.87
CA PHE A 165 -14.48 -8.66 -16.67
C PHE A 165 -15.91 -8.40 -17.18
N TYR A 166 -16.45 -7.22 -16.88
CA TYR A 166 -17.78 -6.80 -17.32
C TYR A 166 -17.96 -6.83 -18.83
N SER A 167 -17.06 -6.16 -19.56
CA SER A 167 -17.13 -6.09 -21.03
C SER A 167 -17.10 -7.46 -21.70
N ARG A 168 -16.44 -8.46 -21.11
CA ARG A 168 -16.37 -9.82 -21.65
C ARG A 168 -17.63 -10.64 -21.41
N HIS A 169 -18.43 -10.26 -20.41
CA HIS A 169 -19.59 -11.03 -19.96
C HIS A 169 -20.92 -10.27 -20.07
N GLU A 170 -20.91 -9.07 -20.66
CA GLU A 170 -22.08 -8.20 -20.86
C GLU A 170 -23.26 -8.93 -21.52
N ASN A 171 -23.00 -9.71 -22.58
CA ASN A 171 -24.04 -10.49 -23.28
C ASN A 171 -24.54 -11.72 -22.49
N SER A 172 -23.85 -12.10 -21.41
CA SER A 172 -24.12 -13.32 -20.63
C SER A 172 -24.72 -13.05 -19.25
N VAL A 173 -24.68 -11.80 -18.80
CA VAL A 173 -25.18 -11.38 -17.48
C VAL A 173 -26.12 -10.21 -17.67
N SER A 174 -27.40 -10.43 -17.34
CA SER A 174 -28.38 -9.34 -17.36
C SER A 174 -28.02 -8.25 -16.34
N GLU A 175 -28.17 -6.99 -16.74
CA GLU A 175 -27.85 -5.81 -15.92
C GLU A 175 -28.48 -5.82 -14.53
N ARG A 176 -29.66 -6.44 -14.39
CA ARG A 176 -30.35 -6.63 -13.10
C ARG A 176 -29.53 -7.37 -12.03
N TYR A 177 -28.44 -8.04 -12.41
CA TYR A 177 -27.57 -8.78 -11.49
C TYR A 177 -26.28 -8.02 -11.12
N ILE A 178 -26.07 -6.84 -11.70
CA ILE A 178 -24.95 -5.95 -11.41
C ILE A 178 -25.33 -5.12 -10.18
N LYS A 179 -24.56 -5.25 -9.09
CA LYS A 179 -24.83 -4.50 -7.84
C LYS A 179 -24.23 -3.10 -7.85
N TYR A 180 -23.08 -2.92 -8.52
CA TYR A 180 -22.30 -1.68 -8.52
C TYR A 180 -21.85 -1.33 -9.93
N SER A 181 -21.97 -0.06 -10.28
CA SER A 181 -21.32 0.53 -11.45
C SER A 181 -19.85 0.87 -11.17
N THR A 182 -19.09 1.21 -12.22
CA THR A 182 -17.72 1.72 -12.04
C THR A 182 -17.67 3.01 -11.22
N ASP A 183 -18.69 3.85 -11.36
CA ASP A 183 -18.79 5.14 -10.67
C ASP A 183 -19.13 4.94 -9.18
N ASP A 184 -19.88 3.89 -8.86
CA ASP A 184 -20.11 3.49 -7.47
C ASP A 184 -18.79 3.05 -6.81
N PHE A 185 -17.98 2.24 -7.50
CA PHE A 185 -16.66 1.86 -6.98
C PHE A 185 -15.74 3.04 -6.76
N GLU A 186 -15.73 4.02 -7.67
CA GLU A 186 -14.93 5.23 -7.50
C GLU A 186 -15.32 5.99 -6.23
N LYS A 187 -16.62 6.19 -5.99
CA LYS A 187 -17.12 6.83 -4.76
C LYS A 187 -16.80 6.03 -3.50
N LEU A 188 -16.98 4.71 -3.53
CA LEU A 188 -16.73 3.85 -2.39
C LEU A 188 -15.23 3.80 -2.05
N LEU A 189 -14.35 3.72 -3.05
CA LEU A 189 -12.91 3.65 -2.81
C LEU A 189 -12.34 4.97 -2.25
N LEU A 190 -12.99 6.10 -2.49
CA LEU A 190 -12.66 7.38 -1.85
C LEU A 190 -12.93 7.39 -0.34
N ASP A 191 -13.76 6.49 0.19
CA ASP A 191 -14.05 6.42 1.63
C ASP A 191 -12.95 5.71 2.44
N LEU A 192 -12.12 4.90 1.80
CA LEU A 192 -11.16 4.05 2.49
C LEU A 192 -10.18 4.86 3.36
N PHE A 193 -9.74 4.34 4.49
CA PHE A 193 -8.71 4.96 5.33
C PHE A 193 -9.06 6.31 5.97
N ALA A 194 -10.35 6.67 6.03
CA ALA A 194 -10.82 7.89 6.69
C ALA A 194 -10.93 7.75 8.22
N GLY A 195 -10.79 6.54 8.77
CA GLY A 195 -10.94 6.25 10.20
C GLY A 195 -12.40 6.24 10.68
N SER A 196 -13.37 6.22 9.76
CA SER A 196 -14.80 6.13 10.07
C SER A 196 -15.36 4.85 9.48
N SER A 197 -15.68 3.88 10.33
CA SER A 197 -16.23 2.60 9.90
C SER A 197 -17.55 2.82 9.15
N LYS A 198 -17.60 2.35 7.91
CA LYS A 198 -18.81 2.34 7.09
C LYS A 198 -19.19 0.91 6.77
N SER A 199 -20.48 0.67 6.61
CA SER A 199 -20.99 -0.61 6.12
C SER A 199 -22.01 -0.35 5.03
N LEU A 200 -21.90 -1.08 3.93
CA LEU A 200 -22.89 -1.04 2.87
C LEU A 200 -24.12 -1.84 3.35
N ASN A 201 -25.22 -1.14 3.60
CA ASN A 201 -26.47 -1.81 3.95
C ASN A 201 -26.97 -2.62 2.75
N ASN A 202 -27.31 -3.89 3.00
CA ASN A 202 -27.92 -4.79 2.01
C ASN A 202 -29.38 -4.38 1.71
N SER A 203 -29.58 -3.22 1.07
CA SER A 203 -30.92 -2.76 0.66
C SER A 203 -31.43 -3.40 -0.64
N TYR A 204 -30.70 -4.32 -1.26
CA TYR A 204 -31.06 -4.95 -2.54
C TYR A 204 -31.47 -6.43 -2.42
N ARG A 205 -32.22 -6.77 -1.37
CA ARG A 205 -33.13 -7.93 -1.39
C ARG A 205 -34.56 -7.42 -1.58
N ARG A 206 -34.93 -7.12 -2.82
CA ARG A 206 -36.33 -7.11 -3.27
C ARG A 206 -36.38 -7.78 -4.64
#